data_AF-A0AAU9V9S9-F1
#
_entry.id   AF-A0AAU9V9S9-F1
#
_cell.length_a   1.000
_cell.length_b   1.000
_cell.length_c   1.000
_cell.angle_alpha   90.00
_cell.angle_beta   90.00
_cell.angle_gamma   90.00
#
_symmetry.space_group_name_H-M   'P 1'
#
loop_
_entity.id
_entity.type
_entity.pdbx_description
1 polymer ?
#
loop_
_entity_poly.entity_id
_entity_poly.type
_entity_poly.pdbx_seq_one_letter_code
_entity_poly.pdbx_strand_id
1 'polypeptide(L)'
;MPALRKYPNIKSITHKYLTAGDTQNEGVAVHSTIGKSIKKTLRSGPIYVPRQNAVIIRNAKKKGKPDNVNKISYNDFFSMKSLADESDESDEDSLVKT
;
A
#
# COMPACT_ATOMS: atom_id res chain seq x y z
N MET A 1 25.43 -7.81 30.83
CA MET A 1 24.84 -7.84 29.47
C MET A 1 25.58 -8.84 28.58
N PRO A 2 25.01 -10.02 28.28
CA PRO A 2 25.70 -11.09 27.55
C PRO A 2 26.00 -10.77 26.06
N ALA A 3 25.17 -9.97 25.39
CA ALA A 3 25.33 -9.67 23.95
C ALA A 3 26.55 -8.78 23.60
N LEU A 4 26.94 -7.87 24.50
CA LEU A 4 28.07 -6.95 24.28
C LEU A 4 29.43 -7.68 24.25
N ARG A 5 29.55 -8.78 24.99
CA ARG A 5 30.77 -9.59 25.06
C ARG A 5 31.09 -10.33 23.75
N LYS A 6 30.10 -10.52 22.88
CA LYS A 6 30.26 -11.21 21.59
C LYS A 6 30.88 -10.32 20.51
N TYR A 7 30.81 -8.99 20.66
CA TYR A 7 31.27 -8.04 19.64
C TYR A 7 32.18 -6.96 20.28
N PRO A 8 33.51 -7.15 20.29
CA PRO A 8 34.44 -6.24 20.96
C PRO A 8 34.48 -4.82 20.38
N ASN A 9 33.93 -4.64 19.17
CA ASN A 9 33.93 -3.38 18.44
C ASN A 9 32.71 -2.50 18.76
N ILE A 10 31.74 -3.01 19.53
CA ILE A 10 30.50 -2.32 19.84
C ILE A 10 30.54 -1.89 21.31
N LYS A 11 30.56 -0.58 21.54
CA LYS A 11 30.70 0.01 22.89
C LYS A 11 29.38 0.01 23.68
N SER A 12 28.23 0.04 23.00
CA SER A 12 26.91 0.02 23.65
C SER A 12 25.85 -0.59 22.72
N ILE A 13 24.88 -1.29 23.33
CA ILE A 13 23.67 -1.76 22.66
C ILE A 13 22.50 -1.12 23.39
N THR A 14 21.79 -0.22 22.71
CA THR A 14 20.59 0.43 23.24
C THR A 14 19.35 -0.23 22.65
N HIS A 15 18.53 -0.85 23.48
CA HIS A 15 17.25 -1.39 23.02
C HIS A 15 16.27 -0.23 22.84
N LYS A 16 16.01 0.14 21.58
CA LYS A 16 15.04 1.20 21.26
C LYS A 16 13.65 0.57 21.24
N TYR A 17 12.89 0.76 22.30
CA TYR A 17 11.48 0.39 22.32
C TYR A 17 10.73 1.36 21.41
N LEU A 18 10.13 0.84 20.34
CA LEU A 18 9.23 1.59 19.49
C LEU A 18 7.96 1.86 20.31
N THR A 19 7.75 3.11 20.69
CA THR A 19 6.48 3.55 21.29
C THR A 19 5.35 3.39 20.29
N ALA A 20 4.20 2.91 20.73
CA ALA A 20 3.00 2.81 19.91
C ALA A 20 2.57 4.23 19.46
N GLY A 21 2.72 4.51 18.17
CA GLY A 21 2.57 5.86 17.61
C GLY A 21 3.33 6.11 16.31
N ASP A 22 3.15 5.24 15.32
CA ASP A 22 2.87 5.64 13.93
C ASP A 22 3.72 6.71 13.24
N THR A 23 5.04 6.51 13.19
CA THR A 23 5.87 7.17 12.15
C THR A 23 6.95 6.27 11.56
N GLN A 24 7.37 5.21 12.27
CA GLN A 24 8.36 4.25 11.76
C GLN A 24 7.74 3.07 11.01
N ASN A 25 6.41 2.89 11.06
CA ASN A 25 5.73 1.96 10.18
C ASN A 25 5.72 2.54 8.77
N GLU A 26 6.36 1.85 7.83
CA GLU A 26 6.56 2.32 6.46
C GLU A 26 5.21 2.66 5.78
N GLY A 27 4.16 1.89 6.06
CA GLY A 27 2.82 2.14 5.53
C GLY A 27 2.22 3.49 5.97
N VAL A 28 2.38 3.85 7.24
CA VAL A 28 1.85 5.11 7.79
C VAL A 28 2.66 6.32 7.28
N ALA A 29 3.97 6.14 7.12
CA ALA A 29 4.85 7.17 6.57
C ALA A 29 4.50 7.50 5.10
N VAL A 30 4.19 6.48 4.30
CA VAL A 30 3.74 6.66 2.91
C VAL A 30 2.40 7.40 2.87
N HIS A 31 1.41 6.98 3.67
CA HIS A 31 0.10 7.64 3.74
C HIS A 31 0.22 9.15 4.09
N SER A 32 1.05 9.48 5.07
CA SER A 32 1.30 10.88 5.48
C SER A 32 1.98 11.69 4.36
N THR A 33 2.93 11.09 3.66
CA THR A 33 3.69 11.75 2.58
C THR A 33 2.79 12.04 1.38
N ILE A 34 1.97 11.07 0.99
CA ILE A 34 0.97 11.22 -0.08
C ILE A 34 -0.02 12.31 0.29
N GLY A 35 -0.61 12.27 1.49
CA GLY A 35 -1.58 13.28 1.93
C GLY A 35 -1.01 14.71 1.92
N LYS A 36 0.25 14.88 2.34
CA LYS A 36 0.95 16.18 2.26
C LYS A 36 1.15 16.64 0.81
N SER A 37 1.52 15.73 -0.09
CA SER A 37 1.74 16.05 -1.50
C SER A 37 0.45 16.48 -2.22
N ILE A 38 -0.67 15.80 -1.96
CA ILE A 38 -1.98 16.15 -2.51
C ILE A 38 -2.42 17.52 -1.98
N LYS A 39 -2.34 17.74 -0.66
CA LYS A 39 -2.67 19.05 -0.06
C LYS A 39 -1.82 20.18 -0.62
N LYS A 40 -0.52 19.96 -0.85
CA LYS A 40 0.36 20.96 -1.48
C LYS A 40 -0.08 21.26 -2.92
N THR A 41 -0.43 20.23 -3.68
CA THR A 41 -0.86 20.38 -5.08
C THR A 41 -2.18 21.14 -5.16
N LEU A 42 -3.15 20.82 -4.30
CA LEU A 42 -4.44 21.52 -4.22
C LEU A 42 -4.31 23.01 -3.86
N ARG A 43 -3.25 23.41 -3.15
CA ARG A 43 -2.94 24.82 -2.89
C ARG A 43 -2.43 25.55 -4.13
N SER A 44 -1.76 24.86 -5.05
CA SER A 44 -1.27 25.44 -6.31
C SER A 44 -2.29 25.38 -7.44
N GLY A 45 -3.26 24.46 -7.38
CA GLY A 45 -4.31 24.35 -8.38
C GLY A 45 -5.19 23.11 -8.19
N PRO A 46 -6.36 23.06 -8.83
CA PRO A 46 -7.28 21.93 -8.73
C PRO A 46 -6.77 20.66 -9.44
N ILE A 47 -7.25 19.51 -8.97
CA ILE A 47 -7.01 18.18 -9.57
C ILE A 47 -8.30 17.80 -10.32
N TYR A 48 -8.22 17.68 -11.65
CA TYR A 48 -9.38 17.48 -12.52
C TYR A 48 -9.63 16.02 -12.90
N VAL A 49 -8.58 15.20 -12.95
CA VAL A 49 -8.70 13.80 -13.39
C VAL A 49 -7.99 12.84 -12.43
N PRO A 50 -8.53 11.64 -12.18
CA PRO A 50 -7.89 10.65 -11.31
C PRO A 50 -6.46 10.28 -11.73
N ARG A 51 -6.16 10.35 -13.03
CA ARG A 51 -4.81 10.12 -13.57
C ARG A 51 -3.76 11.08 -12.98
N GLN A 52 -4.15 12.31 -12.64
CA GLN A 52 -3.26 13.29 -12.01
C GLN A 52 -2.87 12.86 -10.59
N ASN A 53 -3.78 12.20 -9.85
CA ASN A 53 -3.44 11.65 -8.52
C ASN A 53 -2.32 10.62 -8.61
N ALA A 54 -2.33 9.74 -9.61
CA ALA A 54 -1.26 8.76 -9.79
C ALA A 54 0.12 9.42 -10.02
N VAL A 55 0.16 10.56 -10.70
CA VAL A 55 1.39 11.34 -10.90
C VAL A 55 1.84 12.00 -9.60
N ILE A 56 0.90 12.57 -8.83
CA ILE A 56 1.20 13.20 -7.54
C ILE A 56 1.73 12.17 -6.54
N ILE A 57 1.06 11.02 -6.42
CA ILE A 57 1.44 9.93 -5.51
C ILE A 57 2.83 9.41 -5.84
N ARG A 58 3.12 9.14 -7.12
CA ARG A 58 4.45 8.64 -7.55
C ARG A 58 5.57 9.61 -7.18
N ASN A 59 5.30 10.91 -7.26
CA ASN A 59 6.27 11.98 -6.95
C ASN A 59 6.20 12.47 -5.50
N ALA A 60 5.35 11.88 -4.65
CA ALA A 60 5.18 12.31 -3.27
C ALA A 60 6.47 12.13 -2.45
N LYS A 61 7.24 11.08 -2.76
CA LYS A 61 8.49 10.74 -2.11
C LYS A 61 9.65 11.55 -2.70
N LYS A 62 10.20 12.47 -1.90
CA LYS A 62 11.28 13.39 -2.33
C LYS A 62 12.67 12.76 -2.43
N LYS A 63 12.93 11.68 -1.70
CA LYS A 63 14.24 11.01 -1.62
C LYS A 63 14.06 9.51 -1.79
N GLY A 64 14.94 8.88 -2.58
CA GLY A 64 14.89 7.44 -2.86
C GLY A 64 14.05 7.10 -4.08
N LYS A 65 13.69 5.82 -4.22
CA LYS A 65 12.91 5.34 -5.36
C LYS A 65 11.45 5.82 -5.27
N PRO A 66 10.86 6.34 -6.36
CA PRO A 66 9.44 6.67 -6.43
C PRO A 66 8.55 5.49 -6.06
N ASP A 67 7.39 5.78 -5.48
CA ASP A 67 6.44 4.74 -5.09
C ASP A 67 5.83 4.09 -6.34
N ASN A 68 5.69 2.76 -6.30
CA ASN A 68 5.05 2.03 -7.39
C ASN A 68 3.53 2.17 -7.26
N VAL A 69 2.93 2.97 -8.13
CA VAL A 69 1.48 3.22 -8.14
C VAL A 69 0.83 2.28 -9.14
N ASN A 70 0.13 1.26 -8.63
CA ASN A 70 -0.70 0.41 -9.45
C ASN A 70 -1.96 1.17 -9.88
N LYS A 71 -2.22 1.23 -11.18
CA LYS A 71 -3.40 1.91 -11.74
C LYS A 71 -4.41 0.85 -12.08
N ILE A 72 -5.38 0.69 -11.20
CA ILE A 72 -6.53 -0.19 -11.45
C ILE A 72 -7.61 0.57 -12.22
N SER A 73 -8.18 -0.08 -13.21
CA SER A 73 -9.32 0.34 -14.02
C SER A 73 -10.49 -0.59 -13.77
N TYR A 74 -11.68 -0.24 -14.28
CA TYR A 74 -12.88 -1.07 -14.19
C TYR A 74 -12.62 -2.52 -14.65
N ASN A 75 -11.83 -2.68 -15.71
CA ASN A 75 -11.50 -3.99 -16.30
C ASN A 75 -10.60 -4.87 -15.40
N ASP A 76 -9.98 -4.31 -14.36
CA ASP A 76 -9.14 -5.05 -13.42
C ASP A 76 -9.95 -5.63 -12.25
N PHE A 77 -11.23 -5.26 -12.14
CA PHE A 77 -12.14 -5.77 -11.11
C PHE A 77 -12.94 -6.95 -11.65
N PHE A 78 -13.02 -8.02 -10.86
CA PHE A 78 -13.90 -9.14 -11.16
C PHE A 78 -15.37 -8.74 -10.90
N SER A 79 -16.26 -9.09 -11.83
CA SER A 79 -17.70 -8.87 -11.66
C SER A 79 -18.25 -9.93 -10.72
N MET A 80 -18.71 -9.54 -9.53
CA MET A 80 -19.32 -10.48 -8.58
C MET A 80 -20.54 -11.21 -9.14
N LYS A 81 -21.24 -10.62 -10.11
CA LYS A 81 -22.36 -11.29 -10.80
C LYS A 81 -21.88 -12.50 -11.60
N SER A 82 -20.82 -12.30 -12.37
CA SER A 82 -20.18 -13.36 -13.15
C SER A 82 -19.61 -14.47 -12.25
N LEU A 83 -19.27 -14.16 -10.99
CA LEU A 83 -18.81 -15.16 -10.03
C LEU A 83 -19.97 -16.03 -9.51
N ALA A 84 -21.13 -15.40 -9.28
CA ALA A 84 -22.33 -16.08 -8.81
C ALA A 84 -22.90 -17.00 -9.90
N ASP A 85 -22.94 -16.52 -11.14
CA ASP A 85 -23.40 -17.29 -12.29
C ASP A 85 -22.50 -18.53 -12.53
N GLU A 86 -21.18 -18.42 -12.33
CA GLU A 86 -20.23 -19.53 -12.46
C GLU A 86 -20.33 -20.55 -11.30
N SER A 87 -20.74 -20.11 -10.10
CA SER A 87 -21.02 -21.03 -8.99
C SER A 87 -22.34 -21.78 -9.18
N ASP A 88 -23.35 -21.15 -9.76
CA ASP A 88 -24.67 -21.76 -9.98
C ASP A 88 -24.67 -22.77 -11.15
N GLU A 89 -23.81 -22.59 -12.16
CA GLU A 89 -23.65 -23.57 -13.28
C GLU A 89 -22.90 -24.85 -12.86
N SER A 90 -22.15 -24.82 -11.76
CA SER A 90 -21.39 -25.98 -11.26
C SER A 90 -22.22 -27.02 -10.50
N ASP A 91 -23.43 -26.65 -10.06
CA ASP A 91 -24.33 -27.52 -9.30
C ASP A 91 -25.30 -28.31 -10.20
N GLU A 92 -25.62 -27.83 -11.40
CA GLU A 92 -26.56 -28.47 -12.34
C GLU A 92 -25.95 -29.62 -13.16
N ASP A 93 -24.63 -29.64 -13.38
CA ASP A 93 -23.95 -30.74 -14.10
C ASP A 93 -23.84 -32.04 -13.28
N SER A 94 -24.22 -32.01 -12.00
CA SER A 94 -24.22 -33.17 -11.11
C SER A 94 -25.55 -33.94 -11.07
N LEU A 95 -26.62 -33.43 -11.68
CA LEU A 95 -27.98 -33.99 -11.56
C LEU A 95 -28.58 -34.63 -12.83
N VAL A 96 -27.87 -34.69 -13.96
CA VAL A 96 -28.39 -35.31 -15.22
C VAL A 96 -27.68 -36.60 -15.63
N LYS A 97 -26.97 -37.28 -14.72
CA LYS A 97 -26.44 -38.63 -14.98
C LYS A 97 -26.86 -39.63 -13.91
N THR A 98 -28.09 -40.13 -13.99
CA THR A 98 -28.42 -41.52 -13.68
C THR A 98 -29.68 -41.94 -14.43
#